data_AF-A0A7V2UG26-F1
#
_entry.id   AF-A0A7V2UG26-F1
#
_cell.length_a   1.000
_cell.length_b   1.000
_cell.length_c   1.000
_cell.angle_alpha   90.00
_cell.angle_beta   90.00
_cell.angle_gamma   90.00
#
_symmetry.space_group_name_H-M   'P 1'
#
loop_
_entity.id
_entity.type
_entity.pdbx_description
1 polymer ?
#
loop_
_entity_poly.entity_id
_entity_poly.type
_entity_poly.pdbx_seq_one_letter_code
_entity_poly.pdbx_strand_id
1 'polypeptide(L)' 'GGDRMRRALAGDFAPRAHVSLLKKDSALAVAAARAAGYDGLLGPLAAQAFERACAPGLGELDDAALLLWLRNNT' A
#
# COMPACT_ATOMS: atom_id res chain seq x y z
N GLY A 1 0.86 11.87 7.37
CA GLY A 1 1.70 11.39 6.25
C GLY A 1 3.20 11.62 6.46
N GLY A 2 3.62 12.81 6.93
CA GLY A 2 5.05 13.17 6.97
C GLY A 2 5.96 12.27 7.82
N ASP A 3 5.40 11.62 8.84
CA ASP A 3 6.14 10.70 9.71
C ASP A 3 6.57 9.40 8.99
N ARG A 4 5.69 8.81 8.15
CA ARG A 4 5.98 7.59 7.38
C ARG A 4 7.18 7.76 6.44
N MET A 5 7.19 8.84 5.66
CA MET A 5 8.25 9.07 4.68
C MET A 5 9.60 9.35 5.36
N ARG A 6 9.61 10.11 6.46
CA ARG A 6 10.83 10.36 7.22
C ARG A 6 11.47 9.06 7.71
N ARG A 7 10.67 8.13 8.24
CA ARG A 7 11.16 6.81 8.68
C ARG A 7 11.68 5.96 7.53
N ALA A 8 10.92 5.88 6.43
CA ALA A 8 11.35 5.12 5.25
C ALA A 8 12.66 5.63 4.66
N LEU A 9 12.89 6.95 4.64
CA LEU A 9 14.17 7.53 4.22
C LEU A 9 15.32 7.21 5.17
N ALA A 10 15.04 6.97 6.45
CA ALA A 10 15.99 6.48 7.44
C ALA A 10 16.13 4.94 7.46
N GLY A 11 15.42 4.22 6.58
CA GLY A 11 15.42 2.76 6.53
C GLY A 11 14.60 2.07 7.64
N ASP A 12 13.79 2.81 8.40
CA ASP A 12 12.88 2.23 9.40
C ASP A 12 11.57 1.82 8.73
N PHE A 13 11.41 0.50 8.57
CA PHE A 13 10.21 -0.16 8.06
C PHE A 13 9.53 -1.05 9.11
N ALA A 14 9.83 -0.84 10.40
CA ALA A 14 9.18 -1.58 11.47
C ALA A 14 7.66 -1.31 11.45
N PRO A 15 6.83 -2.38 11.54
CA PRO A 15 5.40 -2.28 11.24
C PRO A 15 4.67 -1.37 12.22
N ARG A 16 4.03 -0.33 11.68
CA ARG A 16 3.05 0.52 12.38
C ARG A 16 1.72 0.55 11.62
N ALA A 17 1.79 0.40 10.30
CA ALA A 17 0.68 0.00 9.44
C ALA A 17 1.17 -1.04 8.43
N HIS A 18 0.76 -2.30 8.57
CA HIS A 18 1.22 -3.36 7.67
C HIS A 18 0.77 -3.13 6.22
N VAL A 19 1.66 -3.37 5.25
CA VAL A 19 1.30 -3.38 3.82
C VAL A 19 0.16 -4.36 3.56
N SER A 20 0.15 -5.52 4.22
CA SER A 20 -0.91 -6.53 4.10
C SER A 20 -2.29 -6.02 4.57
N LEU A 21 -2.33 -5.17 5.61
CA LEU A 21 -3.56 -4.52 6.06
C LEU A 21 -4.07 -3.52 5.03
N LEU A 22 -3.18 -2.71 4.44
CA LEU A 22 -3.59 -1.75 3.40
C LEU A 22 -4.00 -2.43 2.08
N LYS A 23 -3.38 -3.55 1.72
CA LYS A 23 -3.86 -4.41 0.62
C LYS A 23 -5.33 -4.79 0.85
N LYS A 24 -5.65 -5.32 2.04
CA LYS A 24 -7.01 -5.72 2.39
C LYS A 24 -7.97 -4.53 2.39
N ASP A 25 -7.63 -3.45 3.09
CA ASP A 25 -8.52 -2.30 3.26
C ASP A 25 -8.78 -1.57 1.93
N SER A 26 -7.77 -1.44 1.07
CA SER A 26 -7.95 -0.83 -0.25
C SER A 26 -8.81 -1.68 -1.20
N ALA A 27 -8.66 -3.01 -1.17
CA ALA A 27 -9.53 -3.91 -1.91
C ALA A 27 -11.00 -3.81 -1.44
N LEU A 28 -11.23 -3.76 -0.12
CA LEU A 28 -12.56 -3.56 0.46
C LEU A 28 -13.15 -2.19 0.08
N ALA A 29 -12.35 -1.13 0.12
CA ALA A 29 -12.78 0.22 -0.27
C ALA A 29 -13.20 0.29 -1.74
N VAL A 30 -12.43 -0.34 -2.65
CA VAL A 30 -12.77 -0.43 -4.08
C VAL A 30 -14.04 -1.24 -4.29
N ALA A 31 -14.21 -2.36 -3.57
CA ALA A 31 -15.43 -3.16 -3.66
C ALA A 31 -16.66 -2.38 -3.18
N ALA A 32 -16.55 -1.67 -2.06
CA ALA A 32 -17.63 -0.84 -1.52
C ALA A 32 -17.99 0.32 -2.47
N ALA A 33 -16.98 0.99 -3.06
CA ALA A 33 -17.19 2.02 -4.07
C ALA A 33 -17.99 1.49 -5.27
N ARG A 34 -17.62 0.33 -5.81
CA ARG A 34 -18.32 -0.29 -6.93
C ARG A 34 -19.75 -0.68 -6.58
N ALA A 35 -19.97 -1.20 -5.37
CA ALA A 35 -21.31 -1.51 -4.89
C ALA A 35 -22.20 -0.26 -4.76
N ALA A 36 -21.60 0.91 -4.52
CA ALA A 36 -22.28 2.21 -4.50
C ALA A 36 -22.40 2.86 -5.90
N GLY A 37 -22.01 2.17 -6.98
CA GLY A 37 -22.05 2.71 -8.35
C GLY A 37 -20.93 3.69 -8.67
N TYR A 38 -19.87 3.74 -7.87
CA TYR A 38 -18.70 4.58 -8.09
C TYR A 38 -17.49 3.75 -8.55
N ASP A 39 -16.91 4.10 -9.69
CA ASP A 39 -15.67 3.50 -10.19
C ASP A 39 -14.62 4.60 -10.44
N GLY A 40 -13.84 4.88 -9.39
CA GLY A 40 -12.77 5.87 -9.44
C GLY A 40 -11.49 5.30 -10.04
N LEU A 41 -10.68 6.16 -10.67
CA LEU A 41 -9.42 5.75 -11.30
C LEU A 41 -8.33 5.34 -10.28
N LEU A 42 -8.15 6.13 -9.22
CA LEU A 42 -7.00 5.97 -8.33
C LEU A 42 -7.13 4.82 -7.34
N GLY A 43 -8.35 4.49 -6.89
CA GLY A 43 -8.59 3.43 -5.91
C GLY A 43 -8.09 2.05 -6.39
N PRO A 44 -8.51 1.57 -7.58
CA PRO A 44 -8.03 0.31 -8.14
C PRO A 44 -6.52 0.28 -8.39
N LEU A 45 -5.92 1.41 -8.79
CA LEU A 45 -4.47 1.51 -8.99
C LEU A 45 -3.71 1.41 -7.67
N ALA A 46 -4.18 2.08 -6.63
CA ALA A 46 -3.60 2.00 -5.29
C ALA A 46 -3.71 0.57 -4.71
N ALA A 47 -4.88 -0.07 -4.84
CA ALA A 47 -5.09 -1.44 -4.39
C ALA A 47 -4.12 -2.43 -5.09
N GLN A 48 -3.92 -2.26 -6.40
CA GLN A 48 -2.94 -3.05 -7.15
C GLN A 48 -1.50 -2.79 -6.70
N ALA A 49 -1.14 -1.57 -6.32
CA ALA A 49 0.20 -1.28 -5.82
C ALA A 49 0.47 -2.04 -4.51
N PHE A 50 -0.49 -2.05 -3.57
CA PHE A 50 -0.37 -2.83 -2.34
C PHE A 50 -0.33 -4.34 -2.60
N GLU A 51 -1.13 -4.84 -3.55
CA GLU A 51 -1.08 -6.24 -4.00
C GLU A 51 0.32 -6.63 -4.49
N ARG A 52 0.88 -5.83 -5.41
CA ARG A 52 2.21 -6.08 -5.99
C ARG A 52 3.33 -5.94 -4.97
N ALA A 53 3.21 -5.02 -4.01
CA ALA A 53 4.20 -4.85 -2.94
C ALA A 53 4.21 -6.05 -1.97
N CYS A 54 3.10 -6.75 -1.78
CA CYS A 54 3.06 -7.96 -0.96
C CYS A 54 3.82 -9.13 -1.58
N ALA A 55 3.84 -9.25 -2.90
CA ALA A 55 4.47 -10.37 -3.62
C ALA A 55 5.95 -10.60 -3.29
N PRO A 56 6.83 -9.57 -3.21
CA PRO A 56 8.22 -9.74 -2.79
C PRO A 56 8.42 -9.85 -1.26
N GLY A 57 7.36 -10.11 -0.48
CA GLY A 57 7.46 -10.32 0.96
C GLY A 57 7.38 -9.06 1.82
N LEU A 58 7.01 -7.90 1.27
CA LEU A 58 6.90 -6.64 2.04
C LEU A 58 5.61 -6.56 2.89
N GLY A 59 4.74 -7.58 2.84
CA GLY A 59 3.45 -7.60 3.52
C GLY A 59 3.52 -7.33 5.03
N GLU A 60 4.61 -7.77 5.67
CA GLU A 60 4.81 -7.65 7.12
C GLU A 60 5.53 -6.37 7.56
N LEU A 61 5.91 -5.51 6.60
CA LEU A 61 6.57 -4.23 6.86
C LEU A 61 5.55 -3.09 6.95
N ASP A 62 6.01 -1.93 7.44
CA ASP A 62 5.25 -0.67 7.39
C ASP A 62 4.85 -0.33 5.94
N ASP A 63 3.70 0.34 5.76
CA ASP A 63 3.18 0.78 4.47
C ASP A 63 4.17 1.64 3.68
N ALA A 64 5.09 2.31 4.38
CA ALA A 64 6.19 3.05 3.80
C ALA A 64 7.18 2.17 3.01
N ALA A 65 7.15 0.84 3.16
CA ALA A 65 7.91 -0.13 2.35
C ALA A 65 7.51 -0.12 0.86
N LEU A 66 6.38 0.50 0.49
CA LEU A 66 6.07 0.79 -0.91
C LEU A 66 7.18 1.60 -1.60
N LEU A 67 7.95 2.39 -0.85
CA LEU A 67 9.13 3.09 -1.39
C LEU A 67 10.19 2.11 -1.92
N LEU A 68 10.41 1.00 -1.23
CA LEU A 68 11.35 -0.05 -1.66
C LEU A 68 10.83 -0.72 -2.94
N TRP A 69 9.54 -1.05 -2.96
CA TRP A 69 8.90 -1.62 -4.14
C TRP A 69 9.02 -0.68 -5.35
N LEU A 70 8.69 0.60 -5.20
CA LEU A 70 8.78 1.59 -6.27
C LEU A 70 10.21 1.68 -6.84
N ARG A 71 11.22 1.79 -5.97
CA ARG A 71 12.63 1.88 -6.40
C ARG A 71 13.13 0.65 -7.15
N ASN A 72 12.54 -0.51 -6.91
CA ASN A 72 12.92 -1.78 -7.53
C ASN A 72 12.08 -2.12 -8.78
N ASN A 73 11.05 -1.33 -9.09
CA ASN A 73 10.09 -1.59 -10.17
C ASN A 73 9.92 -0.38 -11.12
N THR A 74 10.83 0.59 -11.06
CA THR A 74 11.04 1.68 -12.03
C THR A 74 12.35 1.48 -12.76
#